data_AF-A0A960RUA6-F1
#
_entry.id   AF-A0A960RUA6-F1
#
_cell.length_a   1.000
_cell.length_b   1.000
_cell.length_c   1.000
_cell.angle_alpha   90.00
_cell.angle_beta   90.00
_cell.angle_gamma   90.00
#
_symmetry.space_group_name_H-M   'P 1'
#
loop_
_entity.id
_entity.type
_entity.pdbx_description
1 polymer ?
#
loop_
_entity_poly.entity_id
_entity_poly.type
_entity_poly.pdbx_seq_one_letter_code
_entity_poly.pdbx_strand_id
1 'polypeptide(L)'
;MFLLTGCAQYKVPTSHFCAAPHPLYTVIPRHRCQIRCYDLPHWAMWALFGNDDDGLFGECCKPPYRCSQHNCINKALRWNLRNPLHNFCFYVIGSAHCQNSEVTLLEISPQRFCIGRYRSCNGVNFPSDCSSLFIALHGWKPFISLRIKHCPHRSSDFYIGWRERGNFGIKCNLFNKK
;
A
#
# COMPACT_ATOMS: atom_id res chain seq x y z
N MET A 1 24.01 0.00 -3.35
CA MET A 1 23.88 -1.45 -3.67
C MET A 1 23.22 -2.15 -2.48
N PHE A 2 21.89 -2.07 -2.38
CA PHE A 2 21.08 -2.52 -1.22
C PHE A 2 19.93 -3.47 -1.63
N LEU A 3 20.07 -4.17 -2.76
CA LEU A 3 18.98 -5.00 -3.33
C LEU A 3 19.10 -6.51 -3.03
N LEU A 4 20.01 -6.96 -2.15
CA LEU A 4 20.36 -8.39 -2.04
C LEU A 4 20.01 -9.10 -0.72
N THR A 5 19.42 -8.45 0.27
CA THR A 5 19.04 -9.14 1.52
C THR A 5 17.56 -8.95 1.80
N GLY A 6 16.76 -9.87 1.27
CA GLY A 6 15.34 -9.89 1.52
C GLY A 6 14.61 -10.93 0.69
N CYS A 7 14.88 -12.22 0.94
CA CYS A 7 13.83 -13.23 0.84
C CYS A 7 12.78 -12.88 1.91
N ALA A 8 12.10 -11.76 1.71
CA ALA A 8 11.04 -11.34 2.59
C ALA A 8 9.93 -12.37 2.40
N GLN A 9 9.65 -13.09 3.48
CA GLN A 9 8.64 -14.11 3.57
C GLN A 9 7.35 -13.56 2.95
N TYR A 10 6.94 -14.16 1.84
CA TYR A 10 5.76 -13.73 1.09
C TYR A 10 4.54 -13.86 2.02
N LYS A 11 3.65 -12.86 1.99
CA LYS A 11 2.37 -12.97 2.68
C LYS A 11 1.52 -14.13 2.15
N VAL A 12 1.74 -14.52 0.89
CA VAL A 12 1.03 -15.61 0.23
C VAL A 12 2.05 -16.49 -0.52
N PRO A 13 2.20 -17.78 -0.16
CA PRO A 13 3.03 -18.70 -0.90
C PRO A 13 2.55 -18.87 -2.34
N THR A 14 3.47 -19.04 -3.29
CA THR A 14 3.19 -19.26 -4.73
C THR A 14 2.22 -20.42 -4.98
N SER A 15 2.18 -21.42 -4.10
CA SER A 15 1.29 -22.58 -4.16
C SER A 15 -0.20 -22.26 -3.94
N HIS A 16 -0.54 -21.11 -3.34
CA HIS A 16 -1.94 -20.72 -3.10
C HIS A 16 -2.63 -20.09 -4.30
N PHE A 17 -1.90 -19.87 -5.39
CA PHE A 17 -2.44 -19.18 -6.55
C PHE A 17 -2.87 -20.17 -7.64
N CYS A 18 -4.19 -20.40 -7.71
CA CYS A 18 -4.82 -21.22 -8.75
C CYS A 18 -5.00 -20.48 -10.10
N ALA A 19 -4.29 -19.39 -10.35
CA ALA A 19 -4.58 -18.56 -11.51
C ALA A 19 -4.02 -19.18 -12.80
N ALA A 20 -4.89 -19.24 -13.82
CA ALA A 20 -4.51 -19.68 -15.14
C ALA A 20 -3.39 -18.80 -15.72
N PRO A 21 -2.38 -19.40 -16.39
CA PRO A 21 -1.30 -18.64 -17.04
C PRO A 21 -1.89 -17.63 -18.03
N HIS A 22 -1.45 -16.38 -17.95
CA HIS A 22 -1.88 -15.30 -18.84
C HIS A 22 -0.65 -14.67 -19.50
N PRO A 23 -0.66 -14.36 -20.81
CA PRO A 23 0.50 -13.82 -21.52
C PRO A 23 1.10 -12.57 -20.89
N LEU A 24 0.28 -11.75 -20.23
CA LEU A 24 0.73 -10.56 -19.50
C LEU A 24 1.83 -10.86 -18.45
N TYR A 25 1.87 -12.07 -17.89
CA TYR A 25 2.92 -12.47 -16.94
C TYR A 25 4.30 -12.65 -17.58
N THR A 26 4.41 -12.71 -18.92
CA THR A 26 5.71 -12.70 -19.60
C THR A 26 6.34 -11.30 -19.62
N VAL A 27 5.53 -10.25 -19.50
CA VAL A 27 5.99 -8.84 -19.52
C VAL A 27 6.04 -8.27 -18.11
N ILE A 28 5.05 -8.60 -17.28
CA ILE A 28 4.98 -8.17 -15.87
C ILE A 28 5.09 -9.42 -15.01
N PRO A 29 6.29 -9.75 -14.50
CA PRO A 29 6.48 -10.94 -13.69
C PRO A 29 5.55 -10.91 -12.48
N ARG A 30 5.09 -12.09 -12.09
CA ARG A 30 4.19 -12.24 -10.96
C ARG A 30 4.89 -11.87 -9.66
N HIS A 31 6.09 -12.42 -9.49
CA HIS A 31 6.90 -12.24 -8.30
C HIS A 31 8.29 -11.71 -8.62
N ARG A 32 8.82 -10.86 -7.74
CA ARG A 32 10.17 -10.31 -7.89
C ARG A 32 11.26 -11.37 -7.94
N CYS A 33 11.05 -12.55 -7.33
CA CYS A 33 11.99 -13.67 -7.38
C CYS A 33 12.14 -14.29 -8.77
N GLN A 34 11.21 -14.02 -9.68
CA GLN A 34 11.30 -14.44 -11.08
C GLN A 34 12.19 -13.51 -11.91
N ILE A 35 12.55 -12.34 -11.37
CA ILE A 35 13.27 -11.29 -12.07
C ILE A 35 14.76 -11.40 -11.76
N ARG A 36 15.58 -11.49 -12.79
CA ARG A 36 17.04 -11.46 -12.61
C ARG A 36 17.47 -10.07 -12.14
N CYS A 37 18.52 -9.99 -11.34
CA CYS A 37 18.96 -8.71 -10.76
C CYS A 37 19.33 -7.64 -11.81
N TYR A 38 19.74 -8.06 -13.01
CA TYR A 38 20.13 -7.19 -14.12
C TYR A 38 19.00 -6.93 -15.14
N ASP A 39 17.81 -7.51 -14.93
CA ASP A 39 16.69 -7.42 -15.86
C ASP A 39 15.84 -6.16 -15.60
N LEU A 40 16.41 -5.01 -15.95
CA LEU A 40 15.81 -3.70 -15.71
C LEU A 40 14.39 -3.56 -16.30
N PRO A 41 14.09 -4.03 -17.53
CA PRO A 41 12.73 -3.94 -18.08
C PRO A 41 11.68 -4.64 -17.20
N HIS A 42 11.96 -5.87 -16.78
CA HIS A 42 11.03 -6.62 -15.94
C HIS A 42 10.91 -6.01 -14.54
N TRP A 43 12.00 -5.48 -13.97
CA TRP A 43 11.95 -4.72 -12.71
C TRP A 43 11.05 -3.49 -12.81
N ALA A 44 11.15 -2.73 -13.90
CA ALA A 44 10.31 -1.55 -14.13
C ALA A 44 8.84 -1.93 -14.27
N MET A 45 8.53 -2.93 -15.10
CA MET A 45 7.16 -3.42 -15.31
C MET A 45 6.55 -3.99 -14.02
N TRP A 46 7.33 -4.76 -13.26
CA TRP A 46 6.92 -5.29 -11.96
C TRP A 46 6.67 -4.18 -10.94
N ALA A 47 7.52 -3.15 -10.88
CA ALA A 47 7.36 -2.05 -9.93
C ALA A 47 6.11 -1.20 -10.23
N LEU A 48 5.86 -0.91 -11.51
CA LEU A 48 4.77 -0.03 -11.94
C LEU A 48 3.41 -0.74 -11.96
N PHE A 49 3.35 -1.97 -12.47
CA PHE A 49 2.09 -2.65 -12.78
C PHE A 49 1.86 -3.93 -11.98
N GLY A 50 2.90 -4.47 -11.35
CA GLY A 50 2.82 -5.70 -10.60
C GLY A 50 2.08 -5.57 -9.26
N ASN A 51 1.68 -6.73 -8.75
CA ASN A 51 1.21 -6.88 -7.37
C ASN A 51 1.73 -8.22 -6.83
N ASP A 52 2.80 -8.16 -6.03
CA ASP A 52 3.52 -9.33 -5.50
C ASP A 52 2.70 -10.12 -4.47
N ASP A 53 1.72 -9.47 -3.83
CA ASP A 53 0.88 -10.05 -2.75
C ASP A 53 -0.33 -10.83 -3.30
N ASP A 54 -0.98 -10.30 -4.35
CA ASP A 54 -2.27 -10.80 -4.85
C ASP A 54 -2.25 -11.17 -6.35
N GLY A 55 -1.13 -10.96 -7.06
CA GLY A 55 -1.03 -11.13 -8.51
C GLY A 55 -1.70 -10.00 -9.31
N LEU A 56 -1.48 -10.00 -10.64
CA LEU A 56 -1.97 -8.94 -11.54
C LEU A 56 -3.49 -8.84 -11.60
N PHE A 57 -4.19 -9.94 -11.34
CA PHE A 57 -5.63 -10.05 -11.47
C PHE A 57 -6.36 -10.15 -10.12
N GLY A 58 -5.68 -9.98 -8.97
CA GLY A 58 -6.30 -10.11 -7.64
C GLY A 58 -6.67 -11.54 -7.27
N GLU A 59 -5.79 -12.46 -7.61
CA GLU A 59 -5.95 -13.91 -7.62
C GLU A 59 -6.08 -14.53 -6.21
N CYS A 60 -5.77 -13.80 -5.14
CA CYS A 60 -5.95 -14.22 -3.75
C CYS A 60 -7.43 -14.24 -3.27
N CYS A 61 -8.38 -14.67 -4.11
CA CYS A 61 -9.78 -14.90 -3.73
C CYS A 61 -10.54 -13.69 -3.14
N LYS A 62 -10.15 -12.44 -3.46
CA LYS A 62 -10.90 -11.24 -3.01
C LYS A 62 -12.06 -10.95 -3.96
N PRO A 63 -13.35 -10.99 -3.54
CA PRO A 63 -14.46 -10.55 -4.39
C PRO A 63 -14.26 -9.09 -4.82
N PRO A 64 -14.54 -8.70 -6.08
CA PRO A 64 -15.07 -9.48 -7.21
C PRO A 64 -14.04 -10.29 -8.02
N TYR A 65 -12.74 -10.25 -7.70
CA TYR A 65 -11.62 -10.71 -8.54
C TYR A 65 -11.29 -12.21 -8.44
N ARG A 66 -12.26 -13.04 -8.02
CA ARG A 66 -12.09 -14.48 -7.75
C ARG A 66 -11.40 -15.20 -8.93
N CYS A 67 -10.66 -16.26 -8.62
CA CYS A 67 -10.00 -17.12 -9.62
C CYS A 67 -10.96 -17.72 -10.65
N SER A 68 -12.24 -17.83 -10.33
CA SER A 68 -13.28 -18.32 -11.24
C SER A 68 -13.63 -17.35 -12.38
N GLN A 69 -13.17 -16.10 -12.34
CA GLN A 69 -13.37 -15.13 -13.42
C GLN A 69 -12.17 -15.09 -14.36
N HIS A 70 -12.43 -15.15 -15.68
CA HIS A 70 -11.41 -15.11 -16.72
C HIS A 70 -10.44 -13.92 -16.53
N ASN A 71 -9.15 -14.22 -16.56
CA ASN A 71 -8.10 -13.19 -16.51
C ASN A 71 -8.12 -12.40 -17.81
N CYS A 72 -8.34 -11.08 -17.72
CA CYS A 72 -8.36 -10.19 -18.87
C CYS A 72 -7.74 -8.84 -18.51
N ILE A 73 -7.28 -8.10 -19.52
CA ILE A 73 -6.60 -6.79 -19.32
C ILE A 73 -7.48 -5.83 -18.52
N ASN A 74 -8.79 -5.80 -18.77
CA ASN A 74 -9.74 -4.97 -18.01
C ASN A 74 -9.76 -5.32 -16.51
N LYS A 75 -9.65 -6.60 -16.15
CA LYS A 75 -9.56 -7.05 -14.76
C LYS A 75 -8.24 -6.58 -14.12
N ALA A 76 -7.12 -6.71 -14.83
CA ALA A 76 -5.82 -6.24 -14.37
C ALA A 76 -5.78 -4.72 -14.17
N LEU A 77 -6.32 -3.94 -15.12
CA LEU A 77 -6.40 -2.49 -15.01
C LEU A 77 -7.28 -2.07 -13.83
N ARG A 78 -8.48 -2.63 -13.67
CA ARG A 78 -9.35 -2.35 -12.52
C ARG A 78 -8.70 -2.74 -11.20
N TRP A 79 -7.95 -3.84 -11.17
CA TRP A 79 -7.21 -4.27 -9.98
C TRP A 79 -6.09 -3.28 -9.64
N ASN A 80 -5.27 -2.91 -10.61
CA ASN A 80 -4.18 -1.96 -10.44
C ASN A 80 -4.68 -0.56 -10.03
N LEU A 81 -5.77 -0.08 -10.62
CA LEU A 81 -6.38 1.22 -10.28
C LEU A 81 -6.84 1.34 -8.82
N ARG A 82 -7.11 0.23 -8.13
CA ARG A 82 -7.45 0.27 -6.70
C ARG A 82 -6.25 0.64 -5.82
N ASN A 83 -5.04 0.31 -6.27
CA ASN A 83 -3.80 0.59 -5.58
C ASN A 83 -2.67 0.75 -6.62
N PRO A 84 -2.66 1.87 -7.37
CA PRO A 84 -1.69 2.08 -8.43
C PRO A 84 -0.28 2.07 -7.84
N LEU A 85 0.68 1.55 -8.61
CA LEU A 85 2.07 1.45 -8.18
C LEU A 85 2.24 0.64 -6.88
N HIS A 86 1.42 -0.39 -6.66
CA HIS A 86 1.45 -1.21 -5.44
C HIS A 86 2.87 -1.68 -5.10
N ASN A 87 3.53 -2.35 -6.03
CA ASN A 87 4.87 -2.87 -5.79
C ASN A 87 5.90 -1.78 -5.56
N PHE A 88 5.87 -0.71 -6.36
CA PHE A 88 6.75 0.44 -6.16
C PHE A 88 6.59 1.04 -4.75
N CYS A 89 5.36 1.33 -4.33
CA CYS A 89 5.03 1.94 -3.05
C CYS A 89 5.33 1.04 -1.83
N PHE A 90 5.24 -0.29 -1.99
CA PHE A 90 5.42 -1.25 -0.90
C PHE A 90 6.84 -1.79 -0.79
N TYR A 91 7.50 -2.02 -1.93
CA TYR A 91 8.76 -2.76 -2.00
C TYR A 91 9.94 -1.97 -2.55
N VAL A 92 9.72 -0.96 -3.40
CA VAL A 92 10.81 -0.15 -3.97
C VAL A 92 11.13 1.03 -3.06
N ILE A 93 10.14 1.89 -2.81
CA ILE A 93 10.28 3.03 -1.88
C ILE A 93 9.73 2.70 -0.49
N GLY A 94 8.90 1.66 -0.41
CA GLY A 94 8.34 1.15 0.83
C GLY A 94 9.28 0.21 1.54
N SER A 95 9.00 0.00 2.82
CA SER A 95 9.63 -1.01 3.66
C SER A 95 8.53 -1.85 4.29
N ALA A 96 7.70 -2.50 3.47
CA ALA A 96 6.47 -3.19 3.89
C ALA A 96 6.66 -4.31 4.94
N HIS A 97 7.91 -4.72 5.20
CA HIS A 97 8.29 -5.70 6.22
C HIS A 97 8.67 -5.05 7.57
N CYS A 98 8.77 -3.72 7.62
CA CYS A 98 9.19 -2.99 8.80
C CYS A 98 7.97 -2.47 9.58
N GLN A 99 8.03 -2.60 10.89
CA GLN A 99 7.18 -1.83 11.79
C GLN A 99 7.96 -0.59 12.21
N ASN A 100 7.44 0.59 11.86
CA ASN A 100 8.13 1.85 12.06
C ASN A 100 7.64 2.54 13.34
N SER A 101 8.56 3.16 14.07
CA SER A 101 8.22 4.13 15.12
C SER A 101 7.54 5.36 14.52
N GLU A 102 6.69 6.02 15.28
CA GLU A 102 5.99 7.25 14.90
C GLU A 102 6.53 8.43 15.71
N VAL A 103 6.91 9.51 15.03
CA VAL A 103 7.15 10.83 15.63
C VAL A 103 6.07 11.75 15.10
N THR A 104 5.09 12.09 15.94
CA THR A 104 4.08 13.11 15.64
C THR A 104 4.77 14.48 15.61
N LEU A 105 4.81 15.11 14.45
CA LEU A 105 5.28 16.49 14.33
C LEU A 105 4.15 17.45 14.73
N LEU A 106 2.94 17.19 14.25
CA LEU A 106 1.77 18.02 14.51
C LEU A 106 0.50 17.19 14.45
N GLU A 107 -0.32 17.30 15.49
CA GLU A 107 -1.67 16.75 15.55
C GLU A 107 -2.61 17.88 15.98
N ILE A 108 -3.54 18.25 15.10
CA ILE A 108 -4.59 19.23 15.37
C ILE A 108 -5.94 18.53 15.22
N SER A 109 -6.73 18.53 16.28
CA SER A 109 -8.13 18.09 16.29
C SER A 109 -8.91 18.84 17.37
N PRO A 110 -10.25 18.88 17.33
CA PRO A 110 -11.06 19.52 18.36
C PRO A 110 -10.82 19.01 19.78
N GLN A 111 -10.39 17.75 19.91
CA GLN A 111 -10.16 17.10 21.21
C GLN A 111 -8.70 17.17 21.65
N ARG A 112 -7.77 17.45 20.74
CA ARG A 112 -6.36 17.25 20.98
C ARG A 112 -5.49 18.11 20.08
N PHE A 113 -4.57 18.81 20.71
CA PHE A 113 -3.43 19.47 20.09
C PHE A 113 -2.15 18.81 20.61
N CYS A 114 -1.26 18.36 19.73
CA CYS A 114 -0.04 17.67 20.13
C CYS A 114 1.11 17.92 19.15
N ILE A 115 2.31 18.13 19.67
CA ILE A 115 3.55 18.34 18.93
C ILE A 115 4.63 17.48 19.58
N GLY A 116 5.48 16.84 18.78
CA GLY A 116 6.67 16.13 19.26
C GLY A 116 6.41 14.83 20.02
N ARG A 117 5.27 14.17 19.82
CA ARG A 117 4.98 12.90 20.50
C ARG A 117 5.67 11.73 19.81
N TYR A 118 6.40 10.92 20.57
CA TYR A 118 6.98 9.68 20.09
C TYR A 118 6.12 8.46 20.45
N ARG A 119 6.03 7.49 19.53
CA ARG A 119 5.53 6.13 19.78
C ARG A 119 6.47 5.11 19.16
N SER A 120 6.84 4.09 19.92
CA SER A 120 7.73 3.02 19.45
C SER A 120 7.07 2.11 18.42
N CYS A 121 5.76 1.90 18.50
CA CYS A 121 4.97 1.10 17.56
C CYS A 121 3.49 1.54 17.52
N ASN A 122 2.70 0.96 16.62
CA ASN A 122 1.25 1.21 16.46
C ASN A 122 0.89 2.66 16.10
N GLY A 123 1.53 3.17 15.06
CA GLY A 123 1.14 4.45 14.47
C GLY A 123 -0.28 4.41 13.90
N VAL A 124 -0.92 5.58 13.84
CA VAL A 124 -2.30 5.73 13.36
C VAL A 124 -2.33 6.61 12.12
N ASN A 125 -3.09 6.20 11.10
CA ASN A 125 -3.28 7.05 9.91
C ASN A 125 -4.17 8.25 10.19
N PHE A 126 -5.07 8.16 11.19
CA PHE A 126 -5.96 9.22 11.60
C PHE A 126 -6.09 9.16 13.13
N PRO A 127 -5.61 10.19 13.87
CA PRO A 127 -5.53 10.13 15.32
C PRO A 127 -6.88 10.38 16.03
N SER A 128 -7.88 10.93 15.31
CA SER A 128 -9.20 11.25 15.84
C SER A 128 -10.33 10.86 14.88
N ASP A 129 -11.52 10.65 15.45
CA ASP A 129 -12.78 10.47 14.73
C ASP A 129 -13.48 11.79 14.36
N CYS A 130 -12.89 12.92 14.74
CA CYS A 130 -13.28 14.26 14.33
C CYS A 130 -12.41 14.77 13.19
N SER A 131 -12.70 15.98 12.70
CA SER A 131 -11.81 16.67 11.76
C SER A 131 -10.42 16.79 12.37
N SER A 132 -9.39 16.35 11.66
CA SER A 132 -8.03 16.37 12.15
C SER A 132 -7.01 16.56 11.04
N LEU A 133 -5.97 17.34 11.33
CA LEU A 133 -4.75 17.42 10.54
C LEU A 133 -3.64 16.72 11.34
N PHE A 134 -2.95 15.78 10.70
CA PHE A 134 -1.90 15.01 11.35
C PHE A 134 -0.69 14.88 10.43
N ILE A 135 0.45 15.37 10.94
CA ILE A 135 1.75 15.35 10.29
C ILE A 135 2.68 14.55 11.19
N ALA A 136 3.28 13.50 10.66
CA ALA A 136 4.15 12.59 11.39
C ALA A 136 5.32 12.11 10.55
N LEU A 137 6.31 11.54 11.23
CA LEU A 137 7.38 10.76 10.63
C LEU A 137 7.24 9.30 11.07
N HIS A 138 7.04 8.39 10.13
CA HIS A 138 7.05 6.95 10.39
C HIS A 138 8.40 6.37 9.98
N GLY A 139 9.24 6.03 10.96
CA GLY A 139 10.60 5.55 10.72
C GLY A 139 11.44 6.60 9.98
N TRP A 140 11.31 7.87 10.41
CA TRP A 140 11.92 9.06 9.77
C TRP A 140 11.42 9.41 8.37
N LYS A 141 10.35 8.76 7.89
CA LYS A 141 9.75 9.05 6.59
C LYS A 141 8.46 9.85 6.74
N PRO A 142 8.21 10.86 5.89
CA PRO A 142 7.10 11.80 6.07
C PRO A 142 5.73 11.17 5.83
N PHE A 143 4.76 11.62 6.61
CA PHE A 143 3.36 11.25 6.50
C PHE A 143 2.47 12.42 6.85
N ILE A 144 1.45 12.64 6.02
CA ILE A 144 0.44 13.67 6.22
C ILE A 144 -0.92 13.03 6.02
N SER A 145 -1.84 13.32 6.94
CA SER A 145 -3.23 12.94 6.84
C SER A 145 -4.14 14.09 7.24
N LEU A 146 -5.29 14.15 6.56
CA LEU A 146 -6.33 15.12 6.77
C LEU A 146 -7.67 14.39 6.79
N ARG A 147 -8.40 14.55 7.88
CA ARG A 147 -9.79 14.12 8.01
C ARG A 147 -10.67 15.35 8.15
N ILE A 148 -11.73 15.42 7.36
CA ILE A 148 -12.76 16.46 7.47
C ILE A 148 -14.09 15.77 7.76
N LYS A 149 -14.67 16.04 8.92
CA LYS A 149 -15.99 15.52 9.30
C LYS A 149 -17.05 16.53 8.90
N HIS A 150 -17.96 16.13 8.01
CA HIS A 150 -19.06 16.97 7.53
C HIS A 150 -20.31 16.80 8.41
N CYS A 151 -20.60 15.55 8.78
CA CYS A 151 -21.74 15.17 9.61
C CYS A 151 -21.33 13.98 10.51
N PRO A 152 -22.12 13.61 11.54
CA PRO A 152 -21.81 12.46 12.41
C PRO A 152 -21.47 11.17 11.63
N HIS A 153 -22.13 10.94 10.50
CA HIS A 153 -21.98 9.74 9.66
C HIS A 153 -21.20 9.96 8.35
N ARG A 154 -20.65 11.16 8.10
CA ARG A 154 -19.98 11.48 6.83
C ARG A 154 -18.64 12.19 7.06
N SER A 155 -17.58 11.60 6.51
CA SER A 155 -16.23 12.16 6.57
C SER A 155 -15.51 12.06 5.23
N SER A 156 -14.59 12.99 4.98
CA SER A 156 -13.59 12.90 3.93
C SER A 156 -12.25 12.55 4.56
N ASP A 157 -11.59 11.51 4.04
CA ASP A 157 -10.29 11.03 4.52
C ASP A 157 -9.26 11.19 3.40
N PHE A 158 -8.20 11.94 3.67
CA PHE A 158 -7.04 12.06 2.80
C PHE A 158 -5.76 11.69 3.57
N TYR A 159 -4.86 10.93 2.96
CA TYR A 159 -3.48 10.85 3.43
C TYR A 159 -2.51 10.61 2.28
N ILE A 160 -1.26 11.00 2.49
CA ILE A 160 -0.12 10.70 1.62
C ILE A 160 1.13 10.53 2.48
N GLY A 161 1.91 9.49 2.20
CA GLY A 161 3.22 9.28 2.81
C GLY A 161 3.48 7.85 3.26
N TRP A 162 4.55 7.66 4.03
CA TRP A 162 4.93 6.37 4.59
C TRP A 162 4.16 6.07 5.85
N ARG A 163 3.60 4.88 5.93
CA ARG A 163 2.73 4.45 7.02
C ARG A 163 3.50 3.73 8.12
N GLU A 164 2.78 3.40 9.20
CA GLU A 164 3.30 2.66 10.36
C GLU A 164 3.91 1.29 10.00
N ARG A 165 3.44 0.68 8.91
CA ARG A 165 3.92 -0.61 8.37
C ARG A 165 5.00 -0.44 7.29
N GLY A 166 5.57 0.75 7.17
CA GLY A 166 6.65 1.08 6.24
C GLY A 166 6.26 1.21 4.78
N ASN A 167 5.03 0.85 4.38
CA ASN A 167 4.55 1.05 3.01
C ASN A 167 4.21 2.52 2.74
N PHE A 168 4.56 3.02 1.56
CA PHE A 168 4.04 4.29 1.06
C PHE A 168 2.59 4.11 0.64
N GLY A 169 1.75 5.11 0.87
CA GLY A 169 0.37 5.05 0.44
C GLY A 169 -0.23 6.43 0.22
N ILE A 170 -1.22 6.44 -0.67
CA ILE A 170 -2.08 7.59 -0.91
C ILE A 170 -3.52 7.11 -0.75
N LYS A 171 -4.32 7.85 0.01
CA LYS A 171 -5.76 7.63 0.12
C LYS A 171 -6.46 8.95 -0.09
N CYS A 172 -7.49 8.94 -0.93
CA CYS A 172 -8.39 10.07 -1.10
C CYS A 172 -9.83 9.54 -1.17
N ASN A 173 -10.54 9.63 -0.04
CA ASN A 173 -11.95 9.28 0.05
C ASN A 173 -12.74 10.56 0.32
N LEU A 174 -13.40 11.10 -0.70
CA LEU A 174 -14.19 12.32 -0.56
C LEU A 174 -15.46 12.10 0.27
N PHE A 175 -16.06 10.90 0.23
CA PHE A 175 -17.29 10.60 0.96
C PHE A 175 -17.25 9.20 1.56
N ASN A 176 -16.73 9.12 2.79
CA ASN A 176 -16.78 7.90 3.58
C ASN A 176 -18.03 7.94 4.46
N LYS A 177 -18.96 7.01 4.23
CA LYS A 177 -20.07 6.74 5.17
C LYS A 177 -19.53 5.79 6.23
N LYS A 178 -19.49 6.24 7.49
CA LYS A 178 -19.17 5.39 8.64
C LYS A 178 -20.45 4.78 9.19
#